data_AF-A0A843LBT0-F1
#
_entry.id   AF-A0A843LBT0-F1
#
_cell.length_a   1.000
_cell.length_b   1.000
_cell.length_c   1.000
_cell.angle_alpha   90.00
_cell.angle_beta   90.00
_cell.angle_gamma   90.00
#
_symmetry.space_group_name_H-M   'P 1'
#
loop_
_entity.id
_entity.type
_entity.pdbx_description
1 polymer ?
#
loop_
_entity_poly.entity_id
_entity_poly.type
_entity_poly.pdbx_seq_one_letter_code
_entity_poly.pdbx_strand_id
1 'polypeptide(L)'
;MTENLATLIKKRGPIRKIGVIGMGYVGIPAAALFADVPGIEHVYGFQRDSASSGYKINMLNRGESPLKGEEPGLEDLLGKVVGAGKFSCTPDFSKIAECDAVTLAIQTPFKDKKDLLPDFTPLIEGLRNVGRHLAPGMLVVLESTITPGTTIGMAREILEAESGLVAGKDFALAHAPERVMVGRLLRNIREHDRVVGGIDEVSTARAVELYSPVLTAGTVIPMTATAAEVTKTAENTFRDLQIAAVNQLALYCEAMGINVYDVRAGVASLEGEGITRAILWPGAGVGGHCLTKDTYHLERGVQVLGGDLDWPEGRESLYTLARGINDFMPEHMVHLTESALG
;
A
#
# COMPACT_ATOMS: atom_id res chain seq x y z
N MET A 1 3.51 35.57 14.98
CA MET A 1 2.86 34.93 13.82
C MET A 1 3.34 33.50 13.78
N THR A 2 2.46 32.53 13.99
CA THR A 2 2.80 31.11 13.80
C THR A 2 3.16 30.89 12.34
N GLU A 3 4.32 30.29 12.08
CA GLU A 3 4.76 29.99 10.71
C GLU A 3 3.82 28.96 10.09
N ASN A 4 3.49 29.12 8.80
CA ASN A 4 2.71 28.13 8.09
C ASN A 4 3.60 26.97 7.62
N LEU A 5 2.99 25.81 7.34
CA LEU A 5 3.71 24.59 6.95
C LEU A 5 4.67 24.81 5.76
N ALA A 6 4.25 25.57 4.74
CA ALA A 6 5.08 25.88 3.59
C ALA A 6 6.37 26.63 3.97
N THR A 7 6.31 27.52 4.97
CA THR A 7 7.49 28.23 5.48
C THR A 7 8.43 27.28 6.22
N LEU A 8 7.89 26.38 7.06
CA LEU A 8 8.68 25.37 7.78
C LEU A 8 9.41 24.43 6.80
N ILE A 9 8.71 23.94 5.78
CA ILE A 9 9.30 23.09 4.73
C ILE A 9 10.39 23.84 3.97
N LYS A 10 10.14 25.09 3.58
CA LYS A 10 11.15 25.91 2.88
C LYS A 10 12.41 26.12 3.71
N LYS A 11 12.28 26.27 5.04
CA LYS A 11 13.43 26.39 5.95
C LYS A 11 14.24 25.11 6.08
N ARG A 12 13.58 23.94 6.07
CA ARG A 12 14.27 22.64 6.02
C ARG A 12 15.04 22.44 4.72
N GLY A 13 14.52 22.99 3.62
CA GLY A 13 15.10 22.78 2.30
C GLY A 13 14.75 21.41 1.73
N PRO A 14 15.53 20.90 0.75
CA PRO A 14 15.22 19.64 0.09
C PRO A 14 15.29 18.45 1.08
N ILE A 15 14.53 17.40 0.82
CA ILE A 15 14.62 16.15 1.57
C ILE A 15 16.02 15.54 1.39
N ARG A 16 16.75 15.32 2.48
CA ARG A 16 18.07 14.68 2.46
C ARG A 16 18.20 13.51 3.40
N LYS A 17 17.44 13.50 4.51
CA LYS A 17 17.41 12.39 5.46
C LYS A 17 16.03 11.76 5.50
N ILE A 18 15.96 10.45 5.27
CA ILE A 18 14.69 9.73 5.19
C ILE A 18 14.66 8.63 6.25
N GLY A 19 13.55 8.52 6.96
CA GLY A 19 13.23 7.36 7.79
C GLY A 19 12.28 6.42 7.07
N VAL A 20 12.51 5.11 7.13
CA VAL A 20 11.57 4.10 6.64
C VAL A 20 11.28 3.13 7.77
N ILE A 21 10.03 3.07 8.23
CA ILE A 21 9.61 2.18 9.30
C ILE A 21 9.01 0.92 8.70
N GLY A 22 9.53 -0.24 9.13
CA GLY A 22 9.08 -1.56 8.70
C GLY A 22 9.99 -2.17 7.65
N MET A 23 11.03 -2.89 8.08
CA MET A 23 11.99 -3.57 7.20
C MET A 23 11.44 -4.94 6.77
N GLY A 24 10.41 -4.89 5.93
CA GLY A 24 9.81 -6.04 5.26
C GLY A 24 9.93 -5.98 3.73
N TYR A 25 9.06 -6.70 3.05
CA TYR A 25 8.98 -6.77 1.58
C TYR A 25 8.87 -5.41 0.88
N VAL A 26 8.23 -4.43 1.52
CA VAL A 26 8.05 -3.09 0.94
C VAL A 26 9.13 -2.13 1.44
N GLY A 27 9.34 -2.04 2.76
CA GLY A 27 10.22 -1.03 3.31
C GLY A 27 11.71 -1.23 3.01
N ILE A 28 12.20 -2.48 2.84
CA ILE A 28 13.61 -2.72 2.49
C ILE A 28 13.95 -2.19 1.09
N PRO A 29 13.24 -2.58 0.00
CA PRO A 29 13.52 -2.04 -1.32
C PRO A 29 13.27 -0.53 -1.39
N ALA A 30 12.23 0.00 -0.72
CA ALA A 30 12.00 1.45 -0.65
C ALA A 30 13.18 2.19 -0.02
N ALA A 31 13.66 1.75 1.14
CA ALA A 31 14.80 2.36 1.82
C ALA A 31 16.09 2.29 0.99
N ALA A 32 16.36 1.14 0.36
CA ALA A 32 17.51 0.95 -0.51
C ALA A 32 17.45 1.87 -1.74
N LEU A 33 16.27 2.03 -2.35
CA LEU A 33 16.07 2.93 -3.49
C LEU A 33 16.22 4.40 -3.10
N PHE A 34 15.63 4.84 -1.99
CA PHE A 34 15.84 6.20 -1.47
C PHE A 34 17.33 6.47 -1.20
N ALA A 35 18.04 5.50 -0.61
CA ALA A 35 19.47 5.65 -0.33
C ALA A 35 20.32 5.70 -1.60
N ASP A 36 19.83 5.19 -2.74
CA ASP A 36 20.53 5.24 -4.02
C ASP A 36 20.32 6.57 -4.78
N VAL A 37 19.33 7.37 -4.37
CA VAL A 37 19.02 8.66 -5.01
C VAL A 37 20.15 9.68 -4.77
N PRO A 38 20.63 10.38 -5.82
CA PRO A 38 21.56 11.50 -5.68
C PRO A 38 20.99 12.64 -4.83
N GLY A 39 21.77 13.16 -3.88
CA GLY A 39 21.35 14.25 -2.98
C GLY A 39 20.70 13.79 -1.67
N ILE A 40 20.26 12.54 -1.58
CA ILE A 40 19.92 11.92 -0.29
C ILE A 40 21.23 11.66 0.46
N GLU A 41 21.34 12.20 1.68
CA GLU A 41 22.52 12.06 2.53
C GLU A 41 22.47 10.74 3.31
N HIS A 42 21.31 10.39 3.87
CA HIS A 42 21.16 9.17 4.65
C HIS A 42 19.71 8.65 4.71
N VAL A 43 19.55 7.33 4.77
CA VAL A 43 18.28 6.64 5.01
C VAL A 43 18.40 5.73 6.22
N TYR A 44 17.54 5.97 7.20
CA TYR A 44 17.40 5.11 8.38
C TYR A 44 16.27 4.10 8.15
N GLY A 45 16.61 2.81 8.15
CA GLY A 45 15.64 1.73 8.23
C GLY A 45 15.31 1.38 9.68
N PHE A 46 14.10 1.69 10.15
CA PHE A 46 13.70 1.39 11.51
C PHE A 46 13.08 0.00 11.64
N GLN A 47 13.70 -0.84 12.46
CA GLN A 47 13.23 -2.19 12.77
C GLN A 47 13.34 -2.44 14.27
N ARG A 48 12.25 -2.91 14.88
CA ARG A 48 12.26 -3.29 16.30
C ARG A 48 13.22 -4.46 16.53
N ASP A 49 14.05 -4.34 17.56
CA ASP A 49 14.87 -5.44 18.04
C ASP A 49 13.98 -6.43 18.82
N SER A 50 13.52 -7.45 18.12
CA SER A 50 12.62 -8.47 18.66
C SER A 50 13.14 -9.85 18.30
N ALA A 51 12.76 -10.87 19.07
CA ALA A 51 13.19 -12.25 18.78
C ALA A 51 12.80 -12.72 17.37
N SER A 52 11.70 -12.21 16.80
CA SER A 52 11.21 -12.59 15.47
C SER A 52 11.75 -11.75 14.32
N SER A 53 12.38 -10.60 14.58
CA SER A 53 12.79 -9.67 13.51
C SER A 53 14.11 -8.92 13.71
N GLY A 54 14.70 -8.97 14.91
CA GLY A 54 15.92 -8.23 15.25
C GLY A 54 17.13 -8.66 14.41
N TYR A 55 17.15 -9.92 13.97
CA TYR A 55 18.18 -10.44 13.07
C TYR A 55 18.33 -9.62 11.77
N LYS A 56 17.25 -8.98 11.31
CA LYS A 56 17.25 -8.14 10.11
C LYS A 56 18.17 -6.93 10.25
N ILE A 57 18.29 -6.35 11.45
CA ILE A 57 19.11 -5.16 11.69
C ILE A 57 20.57 -5.43 11.30
N ASN A 58 21.13 -6.51 11.85
CA ASN A 58 22.53 -6.86 11.61
C ASN A 58 22.78 -7.30 10.17
N MET A 59 21.84 -8.03 9.55
CA MET A 59 21.95 -8.41 8.14
C MET A 59 21.96 -7.19 7.22
N LEU A 60 20.97 -6.30 7.39
CA LEU A 60 20.83 -5.10 6.57
C LEU A 60 22.04 -4.16 6.72
N ASN A 61 22.60 -4.03 7.93
CA ASN A 61 23.83 -3.25 8.15
C ASN A 61 25.09 -3.86 7.54
N ARG A 62 25.06 -5.14 7.12
CA ARG A 62 26.13 -5.76 6.33
C ARG A 62 25.86 -5.70 4.81
N GLY A 63 24.77 -5.05 4.39
CA GLY A 63 24.34 -5.05 2.98
C GLY A 63 23.68 -6.37 2.55
N GLU A 64 23.30 -7.24 3.49
CA GLU A 64 22.65 -8.52 3.19
C GLU A 64 21.12 -8.37 3.21
N SER A 65 20.45 -8.97 2.23
CA SER A 65 18.98 -8.98 2.19
C SER A 65 18.42 -10.13 3.05
N PRO A 66 17.51 -9.87 4.00
CA PRO A 66 16.75 -10.91 4.69
C PRO A 66 15.68 -11.56 3.79
N LEU A 67 15.51 -11.10 2.56
CA LEU A 67 14.59 -11.61 1.53
C LEU A 67 15.35 -12.36 0.41
N LYS A 68 16.47 -13.00 0.77
CA LYS A 68 17.43 -13.54 -0.20
C LYS A 68 16.76 -14.55 -1.15
N GLY A 69 17.00 -14.37 -2.44
CA GLY A 69 16.45 -15.23 -3.51
C GLY A 69 15.04 -14.83 -3.98
N GLU A 70 14.38 -13.91 -3.29
CA GLU A 70 13.02 -13.49 -3.64
C GLU A 70 12.99 -12.21 -4.47
N GLU A 71 14.06 -11.41 -4.47
CA GLU A 71 14.14 -10.15 -5.21
C GLU A 71 15.49 -9.96 -5.92
N PRO A 72 15.53 -10.08 -7.26
CA PRO A 72 16.75 -9.85 -8.04
C PRO A 72 17.31 -8.43 -7.88
N GLY A 73 18.62 -8.32 -7.61
CA GLY A 73 19.33 -7.04 -7.52
C GLY A 73 19.21 -6.29 -6.19
N LEU A 74 18.38 -6.75 -5.25
CA LEU A 74 18.22 -6.09 -3.94
C LEU A 74 19.45 -6.21 -3.05
N GLU A 75 20.10 -7.38 -3.02
CA GLU A 75 21.34 -7.60 -2.23
C GLU A 75 22.48 -6.72 -2.75
N ASP A 76 22.64 -6.61 -4.08
CA ASP A 76 23.64 -5.73 -4.70
C ASP A 76 23.37 -4.25 -4.38
N LEU A 77 22.09 -3.82 -4.46
CA LEU A 77 21.70 -2.46 -4.13
C LEU A 77 21.97 -2.14 -2.66
N LEU A 78 21.62 -3.04 -1.74
CA LEU A 78 21.91 -2.91 -0.32
C LEU A 78 23.42 -2.80 -0.06
N GLY A 79 24.22 -3.69 -0.67
CA GLY A 79 25.69 -3.62 -0.59
C GLY A 79 26.24 -2.28 -1.05
N LYS A 80 25.73 -1.73 -2.16
CA LYS A 80 26.09 -0.40 -2.66
C LYS A 80 25.78 0.72 -1.67
N VAL A 81 24.54 0.80 -1.17
CA VAL A 81 24.11 1.92 -0.33
C VAL A 81 24.67 1.85 1.10
N VAL A 82 24.90 0.65 1.63
CA VAL A 82 25.59 0.44 2.91
C VAL A 82 27.06 0.77 2.77
N GLY A 83 27.74 0.29 1.72
CA GLY A 83 29.14 0.60 1.46
C GLY A 83 29.42 2.09 1.26
N ALA A 84 28.43 2.83 0.73
CA ALA A 84 28.48 4.28 0.59
C ALA A 84 28.11 5.05 1.89
N GLY A 85 27.74 4.36 2.97
CA GLY A 85 27.30 4.98 4.23
C GLY A 85 25.95 5.71 4.14
N LYS A 86 25.16 5.45 3.09
CA LYS A 86 23.88 6.12 2.82
C LYS A 86 22.68 5.40 3.44
N PHE A 87 22.84 4.17 3.90
CA PHE A 87 21.79 3.40 4.56
C PHE A 87 22.29 2.76 5.85
N SER A 88 21.47 2.80 6.89
CA SER A 88 21.66 1.99 8.11
C SER A 88 20.32 1.52 8.66
N CYS A 89 20.29 0.32 9.23
CA CYS A 89 19.16 -0.21 9.96
C CYS A 89 19.37 -0.06 11.47
N THR A 90 18.36 0.43 12.20
CA THR A 90 18.46 0.73 13.63
C THR A 90 17.18 0.40 14.39
N PRO A 91 17.28 -0.06 15.66
CA PRO A 91 16.14 -0.13 16.57
C PRO A 91 15.91 1.15 17.36
N ASP A 92 16.83 2.12 17.26
CA ASP A 92 16.71 3.42 17.92
C ASP A 92 15.79 4.35 17.11
N PHE A 93 14.51 4.38 17.48
CA PHE A 93 13.49 5.24 16.85
C PHE A 93 13.71 6.73 17.14
N SER A 94 14.58 7.12 18.09
CA SER A 94 14.83 8.54 18.37
C SER A 94 15.50 9.27 17.18
N LYS A 95 16.19 8.54 16.30
CA LYS A 95 16.76 9.07 15.06
C LYS A 95 15.73 9.57 14.04
N ILE A 96 14.45 9.27 14.24
CA ILE A 96 13.36 9.92 13.48
C ILE A 96 13.49 11.45 13.55
N ALA A 97 13.91 11.99 14.69
CA ALA A 97 14.09 13.43 14.89
C ALA A 97 15.10 14.07 13.93
N GLU A 98 16.00 13.28 13.34
CA GLU A 98 17.00 13.74 12.36
C GLU A 98 16.47 13.76 10.92
N CYS A 99 15.30 13.19 10.65
CA CYS A 99 14.78 13.01 9.30
C CYS A 99 14.04 14.26 8.78
N ASP A 100 14.00 14.40 7.46
CA ASP A 100 13.13 15.35 6.76
C ASP A 100 11.79 14.72 6.37
N ALA A 101 11.82 13.43 6.08
CA ALA A 101 10.66 12.63 5.75
C ALA A 101 10.72 11.26 6.44
N VAL A 102 9.57 10.72 6.86
CA VAL A 102 9.46 9.38 7.42
C VAL A 102 8.32 8.64 6.73
N THR A 103 8.60 7.44 6.20
CA THR A 103 7.59 6.56 5.63
C THR A 103 7.27 5.39 6.55
N LEU A 104 6.02 4.91 6.50
CA LEU A 104 5.54 3.77 7.27
C LEU A 104 5.07 2.66 6.33
N ALA A 105 5.94 1.67 6.13
CA ALA A 105 5.74 0.48 5.30
C ALA A 105 5.54 -0.77 6.18
N ILE A 106 4.60 -0.68 7.12
CA ILE A 106 4.31 -1.72 8.11
C ILE A 106 3.22 -2.64 7.56
N GLN A 107 3.40 -3.96 7.65
CA GLN A 107 2.34 -4.89 7.30
C GLN A 107 1.14 -4.72 8.23
N THR A 108 -0.06 -4.68 7.66
CA THR A 108 -1.35 -4.68 8.37
C THR A 108 -1.97 -6.07 8.29
N PRO A 109 -1.61 -7.01 9.20
CA PRO A 109 -2.15 -8.37 9.19
C PRO A 109 -3.65 -8.37 9.52
N PHE A 110 -4.29 -9.54 9.46
CA PHE A 110 -5.68 -9.68 9.88
C PHE A 110 -5.78 -9.92 11.38
N LYS A 111 -6.75 -9.25 12.04
CA LYS A 111 -7.16 -9.54 13.40
C LYS A 111 -8.05 -10.80 13.46
N ASP A 112 -9.01 -10.88 12.54
CA ASP A 112 -9.80 -12.09 12.27
C ASP A 112 -9.90 -12.26 10.74
N LYS A 113 -9.57 -13.46 10.25
CA LYS A 113 -9.63 -13.80 8.82
C LYS A 113 -11.06 -13.94 8.31
N LYS A 114 -12.03 -14.25 9.19
CA LYS A 114 -13.45 -14.41 8.83
C LYS A 114 -14.15 -13.06 8.70
N ASP A 115 -13.87 -12.14 9.62
CA ASP A 115 -14.48 -10.80 9.62
C ASP A 115 -13.69 -9.78 8.77
N LEU A 116 -12.56 -10.21 8.19
CA LEU A 116 -11.68 -9.42 7.33
C LEU A 116 -11.23 -8.10 7.97
N LEU A 117 -11.17 -8.08 9.31
CA LEU A 117 -10.76 -6.92 10.09
C LEU A 117 -9.23 -6.81 10.08
N PRO A 118 -8.68 -5.64 9.70
CA PRO A 118 -7.24 -5.42 9.78
C PRO A 118 -6.82 -5.27 11.24
N ASP A 119 -5.68 -5.85 11.59
CA ASP A 119 -4.98 -5.56 12.82
C ASP A 119 -4.07 -4.34 12.60
N PHE A 120 -4.54 -3.19 13.07
CA PHE A 120 -3.78 -1.94 13.03
C PHE A 120 -2.76 -1.82 14.17
N THR A 121 -2.65 -2.79 15.09
CA THR A 121 -1.73 -2.70 16.23
C THR A 121 -0.29 -2.35 15.81
N PRO A 122 0.31 -3.01 14.79
CA PRO A 122 1.66 -2.66 14.34
C PRO A 122 1.75 -1.25 13.74
N LEU A 123 0.71 -0.82 13.03
CA LEU A 123 0.66 0.53 12.44
C LEU A 123 0.55 1.60 13.53
N ILE A 124 -0.30 1.39 14.53
CA ILE A 124 -0.48 2.29 15.68
C ILE A 124 0.85 2.43 16.45
N GLU A 125 1.57 1.33 16.68
CA GLU A 125 2.90 1.40 17.29
C GLU A 125 3.89 2.21 16.45
N GLY A 126 3.90 2.02 15.12
CA GLY A 126 4.72 2.82 14.21
C GLY A 126 4.39 4.32 14.29
N LEU A 127 3.10 4.66 14.21
CA LEU A 127 2.60 6.04 14.31
C LEU A 127 3.00 6.71 15.63
N ARG A 128 2.90 5.99 16.76
CA ARG A 128 3.32 6.51 18.07
C ARG A 128 4.81 6.82 18.12
N ASN A 129 5.64 5.92 17.58
CA ASN A 129 7.09 6.16 17.51
C ASN A 129 7.42 7.38 16.65
N VAL A 130 6.72 7.57 15.53
CA VAL A 130 6.87 8.78 14.71
C VAL A 130 6.44 10.01 15.50
N GLY A 131 5.25 10.02 16.07
CA GLY A 131 4.71 11.17 16.80
C GLY A 131 5.63 11.65 17.93
N ARG A 132 6.21 10.72 18.72
CA ARG A 132 7.14 11.05 19.83
C ARG A 132 8.41 11.78 19.40
N HIS A 133 8.82 11.58 18.14
CA HIS A 133 10.07 12.12 17.59
C HIS A 133 9.81 13.07 16.41
N LEU A 134 8.54 13.41 16.18
CA LEU A 134 8.12 14.28 15.09
C LEU A 134 8.55 15.72 15.39
N ALA A 135 9.08 16.39 14.37
CA ALA A 135 9.51 17.77 14.48
C ALA A 135 8.84 18.65 13.41
N PRO A 136 8.72 19.97 13.65
CA PRO A 136 8.13 20.88 12.68
C PRO A 136 8.82 20.81 11.30
N GLY A 137 8.01 20.88 10.25
CA GLY A 137 8.40 20.79 8.83
C GLY A 137 8.65 19.38 8.31
N MET A 138 8.58 18.33 9.15
CA MET A 138 8.74 16.94 8.68
C MET A 138 7.58 16.52 7.77
N LEU A 139 7.87 15.60 6.86
CA LEU A 139 6.87 14.85 6.11
C LEU A 139 6.68 13.46 6.74
N VAL A 140 5.43 13.06 6.95
CA VAL A 140 5.07 11.68 7.31
C VAL A 140 4.25 11.06 6.17
N VAL A 141 4.65 9.88 5.70
CA VAL A 141 3.94 9.16 4.62
C VAL A 141 3.54 7.77 5.05
N LEU A 142 2.25 7.44 4.96
CA LEU A 142 1.78 6.07 5.11
C LEU A 142 1.88 5.35 3.77
N GLU A 143 2.62 4.24 3.71
CA GLU A 143 2.72 3.39 2.50
C GLU A 143 1.92 2.08 2.66
N SER A 144 1.59 1.76 3.91
CA SER A 144 0.83 0.57 4.30
C SER A 144 -0.58 0.60 3.67
N THR A 145 -1.10 -0.58 3.29
CA THR A 145 -2.51 -0.67 2.89
C THR A 145 -3.40 -0.43 4.10
N ILE A 146 -4.23 0.61 4.02
CA ILE A 146 -5.08 1.13 5.08
C ILE A 146 -6.50 1.36 4.57
N THR A 147 -7.46 1.38 5.49
CA THR A 147 -8.86 1.68 5.17
C THR A 147 -9.00 3.17 4.82
N PRO A 148 -9.78 3.55 3.79
CA PRO A 148 -10.02 4.95 3.48
C PRO A 148 -10.49 5.75 4.71
N GLY A 149 -9.91 6.92 4.91
CA GLY A 149 -10.08 7.78 6.09
C GLY A 149 -9.02 7.59 7.16
N THR A 150 -8.14 6.58 7.06
CA THR A 150 -7.12 6.32 8.09
C THR A 150 -6.12 7.47 8.23
N THR A 151 -5.65 8.04 7.12
CA THR A 151 -4.65 9.12 7.11
C THR A 151 -5.17 10.39 7.76
N ILE A 152 -6.41 10.79 7.43
CA ILE A 152 -7.02 12.03 7.95
C ILE A 152 -7.67 11.86 9.33
N GLY A 153 -7.95 10.62 9.74
CA GLY A 153 -8.52 10.27 11.05
C GLY A 153 -7.46 9.71 11.99
N MET A 154 -7.53 8.41 12.29
CA MET A 154 -6.72 7.72 13.30
C MET A 154 -5.21 8.05 13.23
N ALA A 155 -4.62 8.05 12.04
CA ALA A 155 -3.18 8.29 11.91
C ALA A 155 -2.81 9.73 12.31
N ARG A 156 -3.57 10.70 11.81
CA ARG A 156 -3.43 12.10 12.18
C ARG A 156 -3.61 12.28 13.69
N GLU A 157 -4.68 11.75 14.27
CA GLU A 157 -4.98 11.88 15.70
C GLU A 157 -3.85 11.36 16.59
N ILE A 158 -3.28 10.19 16.25
CA ILE A 158 -2.16 9.60 17.01
C ILE A 158 -0.89 10.47 16.87
N LEU A 159 -0.58 10.93 15.66
CA LEU A 159 0.60 11.77 15.41
C LEU A 159 0.50 13.10 16.14
N GLU A 160 -0.66 13.76 16.10
CA GLU A 160 -0.91 15.03 16.79
C GLU A 160 -0.87 14.83 18.31
N ALA A 161 -1.47 13.76 18.84
CA ALA A 161 -1.49 13.48 20.27
C ALA A 161 -0.10 13.18 20.87
N GLU A 162 0.75 12.43 20.17
CA GLU A 162 2.08 12.07 20.67
C GLU A 162 3.11 13.20 20.49
N SER A 163 2.91 14.09 19.52
CA SER A 163 3.85 15.19 19.21
C SER A 163 3.47 16.54 19.81
N GLY A 164 2.17 16.79 20.03
CA GLY A 164 1.63 18.12 20.31
C GLY A 164 1.65 19.07 19.11
N LEU A 165 2.02 18.59 17.91
CA LEU A 165 2.02 19.33 16.65
C LEU A 165 0.70 19.10 15.90
N VAL A 166 0.38 19.98 14.95
CA VAL A 166 -0.85 19.90 14.14
C VAL A 166 -0.51 19.58 12.68
N ALA A 167 -1.14 18.53 12.12
CA ALA A 167 -0.95 18.14 10.73
C ALA A 167 -1.48 19.24 9.78
N GLY A 168 -0.74 19.51 8.70
CA GLY A 168 -1.06 20.58 7.74
C GLY A 168 -0.69 21.99 8.22
N LYS A 169 -0.20 22.12 9.47
CA LYS A 169 0.31 23.39 10.02
C LYS A 169 1.78 23.27 10.40
N ASP A 170 2.09 22.26 11.21
CA ASP A 170 3.42 22.06 11.77
C ASP A 170 4.17 20.95 11.04
N PHE A 171 3.49 19.94 10.49
CA PHE A 171 4.09 18.87 9.70
C PHE A 171 3.19 18.46 8.51
N ALA A 172 3.81 17.91 7.47
CA ALA A 172 3.11 17.40 6.29
C ALA A 172 2.71 15.93 6.50
N LEU A 173 1.52 15.56 6.04
CA LEU A 173 1.00 14.19 6.14
C LEU A 173 0.43 13.74 4.80
N ALA A 174 0.83 12.54 4.38
CA ALA A 174 0.43 11.97 3.11
C ALA A 174 0.26 10.44 3.17
N HIS A 175 -0.36 9.91 2.13
CA HIS A 175 -0.45 8.49 1.83
C HIS A 175 0.11 8.23 0.42
N ALA A 176 0.95 7.21 0.29
CA ALA A 176 1.53 6.79 -0.98
C ALA A 176 1.51 5.27 -1.06
N PRO A 177 0.35 4.66 -1.42
CA PRO A 177 0.20 3.22 -1.40
C PRO A 177 1.17 2.56 -2.38
N GLU A 178 1.78 1.46 -1.96
CA GLU A 178 2.72 0.73 -2.79
C GLU A 178 2.01 -0.28 -3.73
N ARG A 179 2.50 -0.38 -4.98
CA ARG A 179 2.00 -1.29 -6.02
C ARG A 179 3.10 -2.25 -6.50
N VAL A 180 3.50 -3.15 -5.61
CA VAL A 180 4.65 -4.03 -5.85
C VAL A 180 4.27 -5.51 -5.84
N MET A 181 5.07 -6.29 -6.56
CA MET A 181 5.00 -7.74 -6.63
C MET A 181 6.36 -8.34 -6.29
N VAL A 182 6.39 -9.35 -5.41
CA VAL A 182 7.61 -10.08 -5.05
C VAL A 182 8.25 -10.66 -6.33
N GLY A 183 9.57 -10.57 -6.44
CA GLY A 183 10.34 -10.95 -7.63
C GLY A 183 10.50 -9.83 -8.66
N ARG A 184 9.83 -8.69 -8.46
CA ARG A 184 9.95 -7.48 -9.29
C ARG A 184 9.85 -6.18 -8.46
N LEU A 185 10.07 -6.23 -7.16
CA LEU A 185 9.90 -5.10 -6.23
C LEU A 185 10.65 -3.85 -6.70
N LEU A 186 11.96 -3.95 -6.95
CA LEU A 186 12.79 -2.79 -7.34
C LEU A 186 12.31 -2.17 -8.65
N ARG A 187 11.99 -3.05 -9.61
CA ARG A 187 11.54 -2.64 -10.94
C ARG A 187 10.17 -1.98 -10.88
N ASN A 188 9.23 -2.56 -10.13
CA ASN A 188 7.88 -2.02 -9.98
C ASN A 188 7.91 -0.64 -9.32
N ILE A 189 8.73 -0.44 -8.28
CA ILE A 189 8.87 0.89 -7.65
C ILE A 189 9.40 1.91 -8.66
N ARG A 190 10.37 1.55 -9.51
CA ARG A 190 10.99 2.48 -10.48
C ARG A 190 10.15 2.76 -11.72
N GLU A 191 9.43 1.76 -12.22
CA GLU A 191 8.81 1.80 -13.55
C GLU A 191 7.30 2.04 -13.52
N HIS A 192 6.60 1.75 -12.43
CA HIS A 192 5.16 1.99 -12.35
C HIS A 192 4.86 3.39 -11.82
N ASP A 193 3.71 3.94 -12.24
CA ASP A 193 3.21 5.19 -11.68
C ASP A 193 2.97 5.08 -10.17
N ARG A 194 3.35 6.14 -9.45
CA ARG A 194 3.23 6.23 -8.00
C ARG A 194 2.11 7.17 -7.61
N VAL A 195 1.06 6.62 -6.98
CA VAL A 195 -0.01 7.42 -6.40
C VAL A 195 0.52 8.11 -5.12
N VAL A 196 0.31 9.42 -5.02
CA VAL A 196 0.72 10.22 -3.87
C VAL A 196 -0.40 11.18 -3.49
N GLY A 197 -0.89 11.09 -2.25
CA GLY A 197 -1.98 11.93 -1.75
C GLY A 197 -1.68 12.57 -0.40
N GLY A 198 -1.58 13.89 -0.34
CA GLY A 198 -1.46 14.66 0.90
C GLY A 198 -2.80 15.04 1.52
N ILE A 199 -2.81 15.39 2.80
CA ILE A 199 -4.00 15.95 3.46
C ILE A 199 -4.30 17.38 2.97
N ASP A 200 -3.32 18.03 2.36
CA ASP A 200 -3.39 19.33 1.68
C ASP A 200 -2.37 19.39 0.53
N GLU A 201 -2.44 20.44 -0.28
CA GLU A 201 -1.56 20.61 -1.45
C GLU A 201 -0.07 20.69 -1.08
N VAL A 202 0.25 21.30 0.08
CA VAL A 202 1.63 21.45 0.56
C VAL A 202 2.22 20.07 0.91
N SER A 203 1.42 19.23 1.56
CA SER A 203 1.78 17.85 1.91
C SER A 203 1.92 16.97 0.67
N THR A 204 1.02 17.10 -0.31
CA THR A 204 1.12 16.38 -1.58
C THR A 204 2.40 16.78 -2.31
N ALA A 205 2.69 18.08 -2.43
CA ALA A 205 3.90 18.57 -3.10
C ALA A 205 5.18 18.07 -2.41
N ARG A 206 5.21 18.07 -1.07
CA ARG A 206 6.35 17.56 -0.31
C ARG A 206 6.52 16.05 -0.46
N ALA A 207 5.44 15.29 -0.57
CA ALA A 207 5.51 13.86 -0.86
C ALA A 207 5.92 13.57 -2.31
N VAL A 208 5.49 14.39 -3.29
CA VAL A 208 5.96 14.31 -4.68
C VAL A 208 7.48 14.50 -4.74
N GLU A 209 8.03 15.43 -3.97
CA GLU A 209 9.49 15.63 -3.84
C GLU A 209 10.20 14.37 -3.34
N LEU A 210 9.60 13.63 -2.40
CA LEU A 210 10.17 12.39 -1.87
C LEU A 210 10.21 11.27 -2.92
N TYR A 211 9.11 11.05 -3.65
CA TYR A 211 8.96 9.88 -4.53
C TYR A 211 9.44 10.10 -5.97
N SER A 212 9.42 11.33 -6.49
CA SER A 212 9.83 11.57 -7.89
C SER A 212 11.25 11.07 -8.21
N PRO A 213 12.26 11.25 -7.34
CA PRO A 213 13.63 10.84 -7.64
C PRO A 213 13.87 9.33 -7.72
N VAL A 214 12.97 8.49 -7.16
CA VAL A 214 13.12 7.03 -7.24
C VAL A 214 12.56 6.45 -8.55
N LEU A 215 11.74 7.21 -9.29
CA LEU A 215 11.12 6.75 -10.53
C LEU A 215 12.05 6.92 -11.72
N THR A 216 12.14 5.90 -12.58
CA THR A 216 12.93 5.94 -13.83
C THR A 216 12.06 5.98 -15.08
N ALA A 217 10.84 5.44 -15.01
CA ALA A 217 9.89 5.45 -16.12
C ALA A 217 8.47 5.82 -15.67
N GLY A 218 8.11 5.48 -14.43
CA GLY A 218 6.82 5.88 -13.86
C GLY A 218 6.75 7.38 -13.59
N THR A 219 5.54 7.87 -13.41
CA THR A 219 5.24 9.24 -13.00
C THR A 219 4.51 9.27 -11.66
N VAL A 220 4.62 10.38 -10.94
CA VAL A 220 3.79 10.58 -9.75
C VAL A 220 2.40 11.02 -10.17
N ILE A 221 1.36 10.37 -9.64
CA ILE A 221 -0.05 10.74 -9.80
C ILE A 221 -0.50 11.44 -8.50
N PRO A 222 -0.47 12.78 -8.43
CA PRO A 222 -0.83 13.52 -7.24
C PRO A 222 -2.35 13.58 -7.05
N MET A 223 -2.81 13.44 -5.80
CA MET A 223 -4.22 13.55 -5.40
C MET A 223 -4.34 13.94 -3.92
N THR A 224 -5.51 13.73 -3.30
CA THR A 224 -5.68 13.85 -1.85
C THR A 224 -5.37 12.53 -1.15
N ALA A 225 -5.03 12.57 0.15
CA ALA A 225 -4.73 11.37 0.93
C ALA A 225 -5.86 10.33 0.86
N THR A 226 -7.11 10.76 1.08
CA THR A 226 -8.27 9.86 1.01
C THR A 226 -8.47 9.29 -0.40
N ALA A 227 -8.26 10.09 -1.45
CA ALA A 227 -8.33 9.58 -2.83
C ALA A 227 -7.25 8.53 -3.12
N ALA A 228 -6.04 8.69 -2.56
CA ALA A 228 -4.97 7.71 -2.68
C ALA A 228 -5.34 6.38 -1.97
N GLU A 229 -5.94 6.45 -0.78
CA GLU A 229 -6.39 5.26 -0.04
C GLU A 229 -7.49 4.53 -0.82
N VAL A 230 -8.48 5.28 -1.30
CA VAL A 230 -9.57 4.75 -2.13
C VAL A 230 -9.03 4.11 -3.40
N THR A 231 -8.09 4.75 -4.08
CA THR A 231 -7.47 4.23 -5.31
C THR A 231 -6.90 2.83 -5.08
N LYS A 232 -6.22 2.62 -3.93
CA LYS A 232 -5.63 1.33 -3.61
C LYS A 232 -6.67 0.24 -3.32
N THR A 233 -7.75 0.58 -2.64
CA THR A 233 -8.84 -0.38 -2.40
C THR A 233 -9.68 -0.64 -3.64
N ALA A 234 -9.86 0.38 -4.49
CA ALA A 234 -10.67 0.32 -5.69
C ALA A 234 -10.00 -0.53 -6.78
N GLU A 235 -8.69 -0.39 -7.03
CA GLU A 235 -8.01 -1.21 -8.05
C GLU A 235 -8.19 -2.72 -7.80
N ASN A 236 -8.14 -3.13 -6.53
CA ASN A 236 -8.32 -4.53 -6.12
C ASN A 236 -9.80 -4.94 -6.15
N THR A 237 -10.71 -4.06 -5.73
CA THR A 237 -12.15 -4.28 -5.79
C THR A 237 -12.64 -4.46 -7.24
N PHE A 238 -12.13 -3.65 -8.17
CA PHE A 238 -12.47 -3.77 -9.59
C PHE A 238 -11.94 -5.07 -10.19
N ARG A 239 -10.71 -5.47 -9.84
CA ARG A 239 -10.15 -6.75 -10.28
C ARG A 239 -10.95 -7.94 -9.74
N ASP A 240 -11.31 -7.91 -8.47
CA ASP A 240 -12.12 -8.95 -7.84
C ASP A 240 -13.51 -9.07 -8.51
N LEU A 241 -14.16 -7.94 -8.80
CA LEU A 241 -15.40 -7.89 -9.56
C LEU A 241 -15.27 -8.48 -10.97
N GLN A 242 -14.17 -8.18 -11.68
CA GLN A 242 -13.92 -8.75 -13.01
C GLN A 242 -13.74 -10.29 -12.96
N ILE A 243 -13.14 -10.81 -11.88
CA ILE A 243 -13.01 -12.25 -11.67
C ILE A 243 -14.38 -12.86 -11.36
N ALA A 244 -15.18 -12.22 -10.49
CA ALA A 244 -16.53 -12.67 -10.16
C ALA A 244 -17.42 -12.72 -11.41
N ALA A 245 -17.33 -11.73 -12.29
CA ALA A 245 -18.11 -11.69 -13.52
C ALA A 245 -17.80 -12.89 -14.44
N VAL A 246 -16.54 -13.27 -14.61
CA VAL A 246 -16.18 -14.43 -15.45
C VAL A 246 -16.45 -15.77 -14.75
N ASN A 247 -16.36 -15.82 -13.41
CA ASN A 247 -16.76 -16.99 -12.62
C ASN A 247 -18.27 -17.23 -12.74
N GLN A 248 -19.09 -16.18 -12.59
CA GLN A 248 -20.54 -16.29 -12.78
C GLN A 248 -20.90 -16.68 -14.22
N LEU A 249 -20.18 -16.15 -15.20
CA LEU A 249 -20.34 -16.57 -16.59
C LEU A 249 -20.01 -18.06 -16.78
N ALA A 250 -18.97 -18.58 -16.11
CA ALA A 250 -18.64 -20.01 -16.15
C ALA A 250 -19.79 -20.88 -15.62
N LEU A 251 -20.38 -20.51 -14.48
CA LEU A 251 -21.56 -21.21 -13.92
C LEU A 251 -22.74 -21.20 -14.90
N TYR A 252 -22.97 -20.09 -15.60
CA TYR A 252 -24.03 -20.00 -16.62
C TYR A 252 -23.72 -20.86 -17.84
N CYS A 253 -22.46 -20.87 -18.29
CA CYS A 253 -22.01 -21.72 -19.40
C CYS A 253 -22.16 -23.21 -19.09
N GLU A 254 -21.84 -23.64 -17.87
CA GLU A 254 -22.07 -25.01 -17.41
C GLU A 254 -23.56 -25.39 -17.48
N ALA A 255 -24.44 -24.55 -16.94
CA ALA A 255 -25.89 -24.79 -16.96
C ALA A 255 -26.49 -24.83 -18.38
N MET A 256 -25.90 -24.09 -19.32
CA MET A 256 -26.31 -24.08 -20.73
C MET A 256 -25.63 -25.17 -21.58
N GLY A 257 -24.64 -25.89 -21.04
CA GLY A 257 -23.87 -26.89 -21.80
C GLY A 257 -22.97 -26.28 -22.88
N ILE A 258 -22.43 -25.07 -22.66
CA ILE A 258 -21.53 -24.37 -23.60
C ILE A 258 -20.16 -24.10 -22.97
N ASN A 259 -19.14 -23.95 -23.81
CA ASN A 259 -17.76 -23.73 -23.36
C ASN A 259 -17.48 -22.25 -23.03
N VAL A 260 -17.23 -21.94 -21.75
CA VAL A 260 -16.92 -20.57 -21.29
C VAL A 260 -15.68 -19.98 -21.96
N TYR A 261 -14.69 -20.79 -22.34
CA TYR A 261 -13.45 -20.30 -22.95
C TYR A 261 -13.68 -19.73 -24.37
N ASP A 262 -14.62 -20.31 -25.12
CA ASP A 262 -15.00 -19.81 -26.45
C ASP A 262 -15.77 -18.49 -26.33
N VAL A 263 -16.72 -18.40 -25.38
CA VAL A 263 -17.45 -17.16 -25.07
C VAL A 263 -16.49 -16.06 -24.64
N ARG A 264 -15.55 -16.39 -23.75
CA ARG A 264 -14.51 -15.47 -23.27
C ARG A 264 -13.66 -14.95 -24.44
N ALA A 265 -13.20 -15.83 -25.33
CA ALA A 265 -12.40 -15.44 -26.50
C ALA A 265 -13.20 -14.50 -27.42
N GLY A 266 -14.50 -14.78 -27.65
CA GLY A 266 -15.38 -13.90 -28.41
C GLY A 266 -15.52 -12.50 -27.79
N VAL A 267 -15.72 -12.41 -26.47
CA VAL A 267 -15.79 -11.11 -25.76
C VAL A 267 -14.43 -10.39 -25.79
N ALA A 268 -13.33 -11.11 -25.61
CA ALA A 268 -11.99 -10.56 -25.60
C ALA A 268 -11.52 -10.02 -26.98
N SER A 269 -12.18 -10.43 -28.07
CA SER A 269 -11.88 -9.93 -29.42
C SER A 269 -12.21 -8.45 -29.63
N LEU A 270 -12.99 -7.84 -28.73
CA LEU A 270 -13.24 -6.40 -28.73
C LEU A 270 -12.03 -5.68 -28.11
N GLU A 271 -11.19 -5.08 -28.96
CA GLU A 271 -9.97 -4.40 -28.55
C GLU A 271 -10.05 -2.89 -28.80
N GLY A 272 -9.57 -2.09 -27.85
CA GLY A 272 -9.45 -0.63 -27.96
C GLY A 272 -9.64 0.07 -26.62
N GLU A 273 -9.03 1.24 -26.45
CA GLU A 273 -9.21 2.04 -25.23
C GLU A 273 -10.68 2.43 -25.07
N GLY A 274 -11.27 2.16 -23.89
CA GLY A 274 -12.70 2.33 -23.65
C GLY A 274 -13.63 1.32 -24.35
N ILE A 275 -13.09 0.41 -25.17
CA ILE A 275 -13.83 -0.64 -25.89
C ILE A 275 -13.55 -2.02 -25.28
N THR A 276 -12.31 -2.29 -24.88
CA THR A 276 -11.91 -3.58 -24.30
C THR A 276 -12.73 -3.89 -23.04
N ARG A 277 -13.38 -5.06 -23.01
CA ARG A 277 -14.17 -5.52 -21.84
C ARG A 277 -13.28 -6.04 -20.70
N ALA A 278 -12.00 -6.24 -20.97
CA ALA A 278 -10.99 -6.69 -20.03
C ALA A 278 -11.41 -7.96 -19.26
N ILE A 279 -12.04 -8.91 -19.96
CA ILE A 279 -12.52 -10.16 -19.36
C ILE A 279 -11.35 -11.02 -18.87
N LEU A 280 -11.36 -11.31 -17.57
CA LEU A 280 -10.33 -12.12 -16.91
C LEU A 280 -10.57 -13.62 -17.15
N TRP A 281 -9.86 -14.46 -16.42
CA TRP A 281 -9.95 -15.92 -16.53
C TRP A 281 -10.77 -16.48 -15.37
N PRO A 282 -11.70 -17.43 -15.61
CA PRO A 282 -12.42 -18.10 -14.54
C PRO A 282 -11.48 -19.04 -13.76
N GLY A 283 -11.84 -19.39 -12.54
CA GLY A 283 -11.05 -20.31 -11.72
C GLY A 283 -11.77 -20.82 -10.48
N ALA A 284 -11.04 -21.59 -9.66
CA ALA A 284 -11.54 -22.23 -8.44
C ALA A 284 -11.72 -21.27 -7.23
N GLY A 285 -11.66 -19.96 -7.45
CA GLY A 285 -11.78 -18.93 -6.42
C GLY A 285 -10.69 -17.86 -6.49
N VAL A 286 -10.71 -16.96 -5.51
CA VAL A 286 -9.76 -15.84 -5.39
C VAL A 286 -9.02 -15.94 -4.07
N GLY A 287 -7.68 -15.96 -4.14
CA GLY A 287 -6.82 -16.00 -2.96
C GLY A 287 -6.02 -14.72 -2.73
N GLY A 288 -5.09 -14.79 -1.77
CA GLY A 288 -4.20 -13.67 -1.42
C GLY A 288 -4.80 -12.72 -0.39
N HIS A 289 -3.98 -11.76 0.06
CA HIS A 289 -4.33 -10.87 1.16
C HIS A 289 -5.09 -9.62 0.76
N CYS A 290 -5.04 -9.19 -0.52
CA CYS A 290 -5.61 -7.91 -0.93
C CYS A 290 -6.97 -8.05 -1.60
N LEU A 291 -7.08 -8.92 -2.63
CA LEU A 291 -8.33 -9.10 -3.39
C LEU A 291 -9.51 -9.57 -2.52
N THR A 292 -9.22 -10.32 -1.46
CA THR A 292 -10.24 -10.89 -0.57
C THR A 292 -10.76 -9.93 0.49
N LYS A 293 -10.12 -8.76 0.69
CA LYS A 293 -10.45 -7.83 1.78
C LYS A 293 -10.70 -6.39 1.36
N ASP A 294 -10.06 -5.93 0.28
CA ASP A 294 -9.99 -4.50 -0.02
C ASP A 294 -11.37 -3.90 -0.35
N THR A 295 -12.30 -4.72 -0.83
CA THR A 295 -13.72 -4.36 -0.99
C THR A 295 -14.37 -3.98 0.35
N TYR A 296 -14.14 -4.76 1.40
CA TYR A 296 -14.69 -4.45 2.72
C TYR A 296 -13.99 -3.24 3.35
N HIS A 297 -12.71 -3.00 3.05
CA HIS A 297 -12.05 -1.76 3.41
C HIS A 297 -12.68 -0.56 2.70
N LEU A 298 -12.96 -0.66 1.41
CA LEU A 298 -13.61 0.39 0.64
C LEU A 298 -14.98 0.74 1.23
N GLU A 299 -15.83 -0.26 1.47
CA GLU A 299 -17.16 -0.05 2.07
C GLU A 299 -17.09 0.49 3.50
N ARG A 300 -16.18 -0.04 4.33
CA ARG A 300 -15.95 0.52 5.68
C ARG A 300 -15.50 1.98 5.62
N GLY A 301 -14.71 2.36 4.62
CA GLY A 301 -14.30 3.75 4.41
C GLY A 301 -15.50 4.69 4.27
N VAL A 302 -16.55 4.28 3.55
CA VAL A 302 -17.80 5.05 3.42
C VAL A 302 -18.46 5.25 4.79
N GLN A 303 -18.54 4.19 5.60
CA GLN A 303 -19.13 4.24 6.94
C GLN A 303 -18.34 5.13 7.90
N VAL A 304 -17.00 5.03 7.87
CA VAL A 304 -16.11 5.80 8.75
C VAL A 304 -16.13 7.29 8.42
N LEU A 305 -16.16 7.64 7.14
CA LEU A 305 -16.21 9.03 6.69
C LEU A 305 -17.59 9.67 6.85
N GLY A 306 -18.65 8.85 6.96
CA GLY A 306 -19.99 9.29 7.38
C GLY A 306 -20.71 10.20 6.40
N GLY A 307 -20.35 10.16 5.11
CA GLY A 307 -21.04 10.92 4.06
C GLY A 307 -22.39 10.28 3.69
N ASP A 308 -23.32 11.10 3.21
CA ASP A 308 -24.62 10.63 2.71
C ASP A 308 -24.43 9.79 1.44
N LEU A 309 -24.85 8.52 1.49
CA LEU A 309 -24.83 7.61 0.34
C LEU A 309 -26.24 7.41 -0.20
N ASP A 310 -26.52 7.97 -1.38
CA ASP A 310 -27.75 7.71 -2.13
C ASP A 310 -27.61 6.39 -2.90
N TRP A 311 -28.09 5.29 -2.30
CA TRP A 311 -28.01 3.93 -2.83
C TRP A 311 -29.34 3.18 -2.58
N PRO A 312 -29.79 2.29 -3.49
CA PRO A 312 -30.99 1.50 -3.29
C PRO A 312 -31.03 0.78 -1.94
N GLU A 313 -32.02 1.13 -1.13
CA GLU A 313 -32.16 0.63 0.23
C GLU A 313 -32.28 -0.90 0.28
N GLY A 314 -31.60 -1.52 1.24
CA GLY A 314 -31.62 -2.96 1.47
C GLY A 314 -30.92 -3.80 0.38
N ARG A 315 -30.26 -3.19 -0.60
CA ARG A 315 -29.50 -3.91 -1.63
C ARG A 315 -28.03 -4.05 -1.25
N GLU A 316 -27.54 -5.28 -1.35
CA GLU A 316 -26.11 -5.57 -1.32
C GLU A 316 -25.39 -4.79 -2.44
N SER A 317 -24.16 -4.35 -2.16
CA SER A 317 -23.37 -3.66 -3.18
C SER A 317 -22.92 -4.66 -4.24
N LEU A 318 -22.70 -4.18 -5.46
CA LEU A 318 -22.14 -5.00 -6.53
C LEU A 318 -20.79 -5.63 -6.11
N TYR A 319 -20.02 -4.93 -5.28
CA TYR A 319 -18.71 -5.38 -4.86
C TYR A 319 -18.78 -6.47 -3.79
N THR A 320 -19.71 -6.39 -2.85
CA THR A 320 -19.95 -7.45 -1.86
C THR A 320 -20.55 -8.69 -2.49
N LEU A 321 -21.46 -8.53 -3.46
CA LEU A 321 -21.96 -9.65 -4.26
C LEU A 321 -20.82 -10.36 -5.02
N ALA A 322 -19.88 -9.61 -5.59
CA ALA A 322 -18.71 -10.18 -6.27
C ALA A 322 -17.86 -11.05 -5.32
N ARG A 323 -17.67 -10.60 -4.07
CA ARG A 323 -17.02 -11.39 -3.03
C ARG A 323 -17.75 -12.70 -2.76
N GLY A 324 -19.07 -12.65 -2.61
CA GLY A 324 -19.90 -13.85 -2.43
C GLY A 324 -19.77 -14.85 -3.58
N ILE A 325 -19.77 -14.40 -4.84
CA ILE A 325 -19.56 -15.25 -6.01
C ILE A 325 -18.16 -15.89 -5.97
N ASN A 326 -17.11 -15.11 -5.70
CA ASN A 326 -15.74 -15.61 -5.67
C ASN A 326 -15.49 -16.60 -4.52
N ASP A 327 -16.14 -16.39 -3.37
CA ASP A 327 -16.03 -17.26 -2.20
C ASP A 327 -16.83 -18.57 -2.34
N PHE A 328 -17.82 -18.60 -3.24
CA PHE A 328 -18.56 -19.82 -3.60
C PHE A 328 -17.76 -20.76 -4.52
N MET A 329 -16.80 -20.25 -5.31
CA MET A 329 -16.11 -21.08 -6.32
C MET A 329 -15.38 -22.32 -5.75
N PRO A 330 -14.74 -22.29 -4.56
CA PRO A 330 -14.22 -23.51 -3.95
C PRO A 330 -15.30 -24.55 -3.64
N GLU A 331 -16.47 -24.13 -3.18
CA GLU A 331 -17.62 -25.02 -2.91
C GLU A 331 -18.17 -25.60 -4.23
N HIS A 332 -18.26 -24.79 -5.28
CA HIS A 332 -18.59 -25.27 -6.63
C HIS A 332 -17.65 -26.38 -7.10
N MET A 333 -16.33 -26.25 -6.88
CA MET A 333 -15.37 -27.31 -7.22
C MET A 333 -15.62 -28.61 -6.44
N VAL A 334 -16.08 -28.52 -5.19
CA VAL A 334 -16.49 -29.70 -4.40
C VAL A 334 -17.70 -30.36 -5.05
N HIS A 335 -18.75 -29.60 -5.37
CA HIS A 335 -19.94 -30.12 -6.04
C HIS A 335 -19.65 -30.79 -7.39
N LEU A 336 -18.76 -30.20 -8.20
CA LEU A 336 -18.31 -30.81 -9.45
C LEU A 336 -17.59 -32.14 -9.21
N THR A 337 -16.76 -32.20 -8.17
CA THR A 337 -16.03 -33.43 -7.80
C THR A 337 -16.98 -34.51 -7.32
N GLU A 338 -17.94 -34.18 -6.45
CA GLU A 338 -18.97 -35.11 -5.97
C GLU A 338 -19.82 -35.64 -7.14
N SER A 339 -20.29 -34.75 -8.01
CA SER A 339 -21.07 -35.12 -9.19
C SER A 339 -20.30 -36.06 -10.15
N ALA A 340 -18.97 -35.90 -10.24
CA ALA A 340 -18.13 -36.76 -11.07
C ALA A 340 -17.88 -38.15 -10.45
N LEU A 341 -17.98 -38.29 -9.13
CA LEU A 341 -17.80 -39.56 -8.42
C LEU A 341 -19.06 -40.44 -8.42
N GLY A 342 -20.25 -39.84 -8.59
CA GLY A 342 -21.56 -40.52 -8.57
C GLY A 342 -22.12 -40.65 -7.17
#